data_AF-A0AA35PU43-F1
#
_entry.id   AF-A0AA35PU43-F1
#
_cell.length_a   1.000
_cell.length_b   1.000
_cell.length_c   1.000
_cell.angle_alpha   90.00
_cell.angle_beta   90.00
_cell.angle_gamma   90.00
#
_symmetry.space_group_name_H-M   'P 1'
#
loop_
_entity.id
_entity.type
_entity.pdbx_description
1 polymer ?
#
loop_
_entity_poly.entity_id
_entity_poly.type
_entity_poly.pdbx_seq_one_letter_code
_entity_poly.pdbx_strand_id
1 'polypeptide(L)' 'MLDLKQGQRVLDVGCGLGGSDFYMAKEFGVEVLGMDLSHNMVELALERAQKETGSLS' A
#
# COMPACT_ATOMS: atom_id res chain seq x y z
N MET A 1 6.50 10.05 -14.22
CA MET A 1 6.78 9.50 -12.88
C MET A 1 6.18 10.47 -11.86
N LEU A 2 5.55 9.97 -10.79
CA LEU A 2 4.92 10.83 -9.76
C LEU A 2 6.01 11.40 -8.83
N ASP A 3 6.01 12.72 -8.60
CA ASP A 3 6.94 13.41 -7.68
C ASP A 3 6.42 13.31 -6.23
N LEU A 4 6.40 12.08 -5.69
CA LEU A 4 5.90 11.79 -4.35
C LEU A 4 6.82 12.35 -3.28
N LYS A 5 6.22 12.97 -2.26
CA LYS A 5 6.93 13.57 -1.12
C LYS A 5 6.40 13.01 0.19
N GLN A 6 7.30 12.85 1.15
CA GLN A 6 6.96 12.36 2.48
C GLN A 6 5.79 13.12 3.11
N GLY A 7 4.86 12.37 3.71
CA GLY A 7 3.65 12.90 4.34
C GLY A 7 2.49 13.18 3.39
N GLN A 8 2.64 12.97 2.07
CA GLN A 8 1.50 13.00 1.15
C GLN A 8 0.60 11.78 1.34
N ARG A 9 -0.67 11.93 0.92
CA ARG A 9 -1.66 10.86 0.88
C ARG A 9 -1.92 10.45 -0.56
N VAL A 10 -1.92 9.14 -0.83
CA VAL A 10 -2.13 8.54 -2.15
C VAL A 10 -3.37 7.65 -2.09
N LEU A 11 -4.20 7.72 -3.12
CA LEU A 11 -5.29 6.77 -3.37
C LEU A 11 -4.86 5.84 -4.51
N ASP A 12 -4.75 4.55 -4.25
CA ASP A 12 -4.52 3.53 -5.29
C ASP A 12 -5.82 2.76 -5.55
N VAL A 13 -6.27 2.77 -6.81
CA VAL A 13 -7.52 2.13 -7.25
C VAL A 13 -7.18 0.94 -8.12
N GLY A 14 -7.53 -0.25 -7.65
CA GLY A 14 -7.02 -1.52 -8.19
C GLY A 14 -5.67 -1.89 -7.57
N CYS A 15 -5.54 -1.75 -6.24
CA CYS A 15 -4.27 -1.96 -5.52
C CYS A 15 -3.79 -3.42 -5.57
N GLY A 16 -4.66 -4.37 -5.95
CA GLY A 16 -4.31 -5.77 -6.06
C GLY A 16 -3.77 -6.33 -4.75
N LEU A 17 -2.53 -6.80 -4.75
CA LEU A 17 -1.89 -7.36 -3.55
C LEU A 17 -1.18 -6.30 -2.67
N GLY A 18 -1.30 -5.01 -3.00
CA GLY A 18 -0.69 -3.89 -2.25
C GLY A 18 0.80 -3.64 -2.54
N GLY A 19 1.37 -4.26 -3.58
CA GLY A 19 2.81 -4.15 -3.87
C GLY A 19 3.28 -2.72 -4.14
N SER A 20 2.53 -1.98 -4.97
CA SER A 20 2.75 -0.55 -5.22
C SER A 20 2.58 0.26 -3.95
N ASP A 21 1.56 -0.02 -3.15
CA ASP A 21 1.26 0.67 -1.90
C ASP A 21 2.41 0.57 -0.91
N PHE A 22 2.91 -0.65 -0.68
CA PHE A 22 4.04 -0.89 0.24
C PHE A 22 5.31 -0.20 -0.24
N TYR A 23 5.58 -0.28 -1.55
CA TYR A 23 6.72 0.41 -2.15
C TYR A 23 6.60 1.93 -1.98
N MET A 24 5.43 2.50 -2.26
CA MET A 24 5.20 3.94 -2.14
C MET A 24 5.38 4.41 -0.69
N ALA A 25 4.75 3.71 0.25
CA ALA A 25 4.83 4.04 1.67
C ALA A 25 6.27 3.95 2.20
N LYS A 26 7.01 2.91 1.83
CA LYS A 26 8.37 2.67 2.31
C LYS A 26 9.40 3.61 1.68
N GLU A 27 9.37 3.78 0.36
CA GLU A 27 10.40 4.53 -0.36
C GLU A 27 10.16 6.04 -0.34
N PHE A 28 8.90 6.48 -0.34
CA PHE A 28 8.58 7.92 -0.39
C PHE A 28 7.99 8.46 0.92
N GLY A 29 7.72 7.60 1.91
CA GLY A 29 7.16 8.02 3.21
C GLY A 29 5.76 8.62 3.08
N VAL A 30 4.98 8.15 2.11
CA VAL A 30 3.58 8.56 1.90
C VAL A 30 2.61 7.62 2.63
N GLU A 31 1.42 8.11 2.93
CA GLU A 31 0.31 7.28 3.40
C GLU A 31 -0.52 6.85 2.19
N VAL A 32 -0.75 5.54 2.03
CA VAL A 32 -1.49 5.00 0.89
C VAL A 32 -2.81 4.41 1.38
N LEU A 33 -3.91 4.83 0.76
CA LEU A 33 -5.20 4.18 0.86
C LEU A 33 -5.42 3.36 -0.41
N GLY A 34 -5.27 2.05 -0.32
CA GLY A 34 -5.54 1.12 -1.42
C GLY A 34 -6.99 0.61 -1.41
N MET A 35 -7.58 0.48 -2.60
CA MET A 35 -8.87 -0.19 -2.79
C MET A 35 -8.87 -1.09 -4.02
N ASP A 36 -9.61 -2.18 -3.96
CA ASP A 36 -9.80 -3.11 -5.07
C ASP A 36 -11.27 -3.54 -5.14
N LEU A 37 -11.76 -3.82 -6.34
CA LEU A 37 -13.12 -4.33 -6.53
C LEU A 37 -13.25 -5.78 -6.06
N SER A 38 -12.16 -6.55 -6.14
CA SER A 38 -12.12 -7.94 -5.71
C SER A 38 -11.88 -8.03 -4.21
N HIS A 39 -12.86 -8.58 -3.50
CA HIS A 39 -12.75 -8.81 -2.05
C HIS A 39 -11.52 -9.66 -1.68
N ASN A 40 -11.26 -10.73 -2.46
CA ASN A 40 -10.10 -11.60 -2.25
C ASN A 40 -8.77 -10.84 -2.36
N MET A 41 -8.69 -9.83 -3.24
CA MET A 41 -7.46 -9.05 -3.39
C MET A 41 -7.25 -8.16 -2.15
N VAL A 42 -8.31 -7.54 -1.64
CA VAL A 42 -8.25 -6.76 -0.40
C VAL A 42 -7.82 -7.63 0.78
N GLU A 43 -8.40 -8.83 0.95
CA GLU A 43 -8.00 -9.75 2.02
C GLU A 43 -6.52 -10.14 1.92
N LEU A 44 -6.06 -10.55 0.73
CA LEU A 44 -4.66 -10.91 0.50
C LEU A 44 -3.70 -9.73 0.71
N ALA A 45 -4.09 -8.52 0.29
CA ALA A 45 -3.31 -7.31 0.52
C ALA A 45 -3.18 -7.01 2.03
N LEU A 46 -4.26 -7.15 2.79
CA LEU A 46 -4.26 -6.96 4.24
C LEU A 46 -3.40 -8.01 4.96
N GLU A 47 -3.49 -9.28 4.58
CA GLU A 47 -2.62 -10.34 5.12
C GLU A 47 -1.13 -10.05 4.85
N ARG A 48 -0.81 -9.56 3.66
CA ARG A 48 0.56 -9.15 3.31
C ARG A 48 1.00 -7.93 4.11
N ALA A 49 0.13 -6.93 4.26
CA ALA A 49 0.44 -5.73 5.04
C ALA A 49 0.79 -6.09 6.49
N GLN A 50 0.11 -7.06 7.11
CA GLN A 50 0.44 -7.55 8.45
C GLN A 50 1.83 -8.20 8.53
N LYS A 51 2.22 -8.96 7.51
CA LYS A 51 3.55 -9.59 7.43
C LYS A 51 4.67 -8.56 7.26
N GLU A 52 4.43 -7.54 6.43
CA GLU A 52 5.37 -6.41 6.25
C GLU A 52 5.50 -5.58 7.53
N THR A 53 4.38 -5.31 8.22
CA THR A 53 4.37 -4.50 9.47
C THR A 53 4.98 -5.24 10.66
N GLY A 54 4.83 -6.57 10.73
CA GLY A 54 5.49 -7.40 11.75
C GLY A 54 7.02 -7.46 11.64
N SER A 55 7.60 -6.93 10.56
CA SER A 55 9.06 -6.80 10.38
C SER A 55 9.61 -5.42 10.82
N LEU A 56 8.73 -4.53 11.29
CA LEU A 56 9.05 -3.16 11.73
C LEU A 56 8.99 -2.98 13.27
N SER A 57 8.83 -4.06 14.04
CA SER A 57 8.95 -4.08 15.51
C SER A 57 10.32 -4.51 15.98
#